data_AF-A0A4Q4BP35-F1
#
_entry.id   AF-A0A4Q4BP35-F1
#
_cell.length_a   1.000
_cell.length_b   1.000
_cell.length_c   1.000
_cell.angle_alpha   90.00
_cell.angle_beta   90.00
_cell.angle_gamma   90.00
#
_symmetry.space_group_name_H-M   'P 1'
#
loop_
_entity.id
_entity.type
_entity.pdbx_description
1 polymer ?
#
loop_
_entity_poly.entity_id
_entity_poly.type
_entity_poly.pdbx_seq_one_letter_code
_entity_poly.pdbx_strand_id
1 'polypeptide(L)'
;EYDLTGAILCFPASWTLAQKIGRPMTGIHQPVEIYDEALATRVHRLLSAIRPEQPLWRMNFFTYDDYMLHHPRVEGDWRRQPTGKSYVRCERQTLLRLPQTGAVLFAIHTIVVDANQISPDDYAALREAMH
;
A
#
# COMPACT_ATOMS: atom_id res chain seq x y z
N GLU A 1 6.08 -3.56 -18.58
CA GLU A 1 5.71 -3.24 -17.19
C GLU A 1 4.26 -3.66 -16.94
N TYR A 2 3.74 -3.44 -15.74
CA TYR A 2 2.32 -3.60 -15.43
C TYR A 2 1.69 -2.22 -15.28
N ASP A 3 0.50 -2.02 -15.84
CA ASP A 3 -0.22 -0.76 -15.78
C ASP A 3 -1.46 -0.88 -14.89
N LEU A 4 -1.81 0.19 -14.17
CA LEU A 4 -3.06 0.23 -13.40
C LEU A 4 -4.22 0.54 -14.35
N THR A 5 -4.88 -0.50 -14.87
CA THR A 5 -5.95 -0.35 -15.87
C THR A 5 -7.36 -0.35 -15.29
N GLY A 6 -7.53 -0.75 -14.02
CA GLY A 6 -8.82 -0.72 -13.33
C GLY A 6 -8.64 -0.82 -11.82
N ALA A 7 -9.50 -0.13 -11.06
CA ALA A 7 -9.45 -0.15 -9.60
C ALA A 7 -10.77 0.28 -8.97
N ILE A 8 -10.99 -0.17 -7.74
CA ILE A 8 -11.91 0.43 -6.78
C ILE A 8 -11.05 0.88 -5.60
N LEU A 9 -10.99 2.18 -5.34
CA LEU A 9 -10.14 2.77 -4.30
C LEU A 9 -10.97 3.47 -3.23
N CYS A 10 -11.54 2.69 -2.32
CA CYS A 10 -12.36 3.22 -1.23
C CYS A 10 -11.50 3.80 -0.10
N PHE A 11 -10.38 3.16 0.23
CA PHE A 11 -9.59 3.46 1.42
C PHE A 11 -8.13 3.81 1.08
N PRO A 12 -7.87 4.89 0.33
CA PRO A 12 -6.51 5.28 0.00
C PRO A 12 -5.72 5.71 1.24
N ALA A 13 -4.41 5.43 1.21
CA ALA A 13 -3.43 5.91 2.19
C ALA A 13 -2.56 7.01 1.55
N SER A 14 -3.09 8.22 1.44
CA SER A 14 -2.39 9.41 0.91
C SER A 14 -2.04 9.36 -0.59
N TRP A 15 -2.95 8.87 -1.43
CA TRP A 15 -2.87 8.99 -2.89
C TRP A 15 -4.27 9.00 -3.53
N THR A 16 -4.39 9.39 -4.79
CA THR A 16 -5.67 9.39 -5.52
C THR A 16 -5.63 8.47 -6.74
N LEU A 17 -6.76 7.80 -7.03
CA LEU A 17 -6.87 6.95 -8.22
C LEU A 17 -6.72 7.77 -9.51
N ALA A 18 -7.29 8.98 -9.55
CA ALA A 18 -7.26 9.85 -10.72
C ALA A 18 -5.83 10.18 -11.18
N GLN A 19 -4.87 10.29 -10.26
CA GLN A 19 -3.48 10.54 -10.61
C GLN A 19 -2.71 9.28 -11.02
N LYS A 20 -3.19 8.08 -10.66
CA LYS A 20 -2.46 6.81 -10.84
C LYS A 20 -3.02 5.91 -11.94
N ILE A 21 -4.31 6.01 -12.24
CA ILE A 21 -4.96 5.19 -13.28
C ILE A 21 -4.29 5.42 -14.64
N GLY A 22 -4.06 4.34 -15.39
CA GLY A 22 -3.39 4.35 -16.69
C GLY A 22 -1.86 4.50 -16.65
N ARG A 23 -1.26 4.64 -15.46
CA ARG A 23 0.21 4.71 -15.33
C ARG A 23 0.84 3.32 -15.14
N PRO A 24 2.09 3.13 -15.58
CA PRO A 24 2.87 1.94 -15.27
C PRO A 24 3.31 1.93 -13.80
N MET A 25 3.70 0.77 -13.28
CA MET A 25 4.19 0.59 -11.90
C MET A 25 5.26 1.60 -11.48
N THR A 26 6.21 1.91 -12.36
CA THR A 26 7.25 2.94 -12.12
C THR A 26 6.64 4.33 -11.96
N GLY A 27 5.74 4.74 -12.87
CA GLY A 27 5.03 6.01 -12.78
C GLY A 27 4.09 6.11 -11.57
N ILE A 28 3.53 4.99 -11.11
CA ILE A 28 2.72 4.95 -9.89
C ILE A 28 3.59 5.19 -8.66
N HIS A 29 4.77 4.59 -8.60
CA HIS A 29 5.66 4.61 -7.44
C HIS A 29 6.72 5.72 -7.47
N GLN A 30 6.71 6.61 -8.46
CA GLN A 30 7.64 7.75 -8.54
C GLN A 30 7.77 8.55 -7.22
N PRO A 31 6.70 8.80 -6.42
CA PRO A 31 6.84 9.53 -5.16
C PRO A 31 7.50 8.73 -4.02
N VAL A 32 7.80 7.44 -4.21
CA VAL A 32 8.38 6.56 -3.21
C VAL A 32 9.89 6.52 -3.41
N GLU A 33 10.64 7.21 -2.55
CA GLU A 33 12.10 7.41 -2.68
C GLU A 33 12.90 6.11 -2.85
N ILE A 34 12.52 5.06 -2.13
CA ILE A 34 13.18 3.75 -2.21
C ILE A 34 12.85 2.95 -3.48
N TYR A 35 11.92 3.42 -4.31
CA TYR A 35 11.47 2.74 -5.52
C TYR A 35 12.32 3.13 -6.73
N ASP A 36 13.54 2.59 -6.74
CA ASP A 36 14.49 2.75 -7.84
C ASP A 36 14.26 1.71 -8.97
N GLU A 37 15.06 1.83 -10.03
CA GLU A 37 15.01 0.92 -11.19
C GLU A 37 15.30 -0.55 -10.81
N ALA A 38 16.19 -0.77 -9.84
CA ALA A 38 16.54 -2.11 -9.38
C ALA A 38 15.37 -2.76 -8.62
N LEU A 39 14.65 -2.01 -7.79
CA LEU A 39 13.43 -2.45 -7.14
C LEU A 39 12.30 -2.65 -8.15
N ALA A 40 12.12 -1.72 -9.09
CA ALA A 40 11.15 -1.84 -10.17
C ALA A 40 11.34 -3.13 -10.97
N THR A 41 12.59 -3.48 -11.31
CA THR A 41 12.94 -4.72 -12.00
C THR A 41 12.57 -5.96 -11.17
N ARG A 42 12.85 -5.95 -9.86
CA ARG A 42 12.48 -7.04 -8.94
C ARG A 42 10.97 -7.20 -8.83
N VAL A 43 10.23 -6.11 -8.67
CA VAL A 43 8.77 -6.10 -8.60
C VAL A 43 8.17 -6.59 -9.91
N HIS A 44 8.70 -6.16 -11.06
CA HIS A 44 8.25 -6.66 -12.36
C HIS A 44 8.43 -8.17 -12.48
N ARG A 45 9.60 -8.72 -12.13
CA ARG A 45 9.84 -10.18 -12.12
C ARG A 45 8.87 -10.91 -11.20
N LEU A 46 8.63 -10.37 -10.00
CA LEU A 46 7.67 -10.95 -9.05
C LEU A 46 6.28 -11.00 -9.67
N LEU A 47 5.77 -9.88 -10.18
CA LEU A 47 4.44 -9.82 -10.79
C LEU A 47 4.32 -10.78 -11.97
N SER A 48 5.34 -10.87 -12.83
CA SER A 48 5.39 -11.80 -13.97
C SER A 48 5.37 -13.27 -13.55
N ALA A 49 5.94 -13.61 -12.39
CA ALA A 49 6.03 -14.99 -11.91
C ALA A 49 4.77 -15.49 -11.18
N ILE A 50 3.83 -14.60 -10.78
CA ILE A 50 2.61 -15.01 -10.06
C ILE A 50 1.75 -15.90 -10.95
N ARG A 51 1.43 -17.08 -10.42
CA ARG A 51 0.51 -18.05 -11.02
C ARG A 51 -0.87 -18.01 -10.33
N PRO A 52 -1.98 -18.31 -11.02
CA PRO A 52 -3.32 -18.27 -10.43
C PRO A 52 -3.47 -19.07 -9.14
N GLU A 53 -2.80 -20.22 -9.04
CA GLU A 53 -2.81 -21.11 -7.88
C GLU A 53 -1.83 -20.72 -6.77
N GLN A 54 -1.03 -19.68 -6.98
CA GLN A 54 -0.01 -19.21 -6.03
C GLN A 54 -0.11 -17.70 -5.80
N PRO A 55 -1.13 -17.24 -5.04
CA PRO A 55 -1.20 -15.86 -4.62
C PRO A 55 -0.05 -15.51 -3.67
N LEU A 56 0.41 -14.26 -3.76
CA LEU A 56 1.39 -13.70 -2.83
C LEU A 56 0.71 -12.69 -1.94
N TRP A 57 1.21 -12.54 -0.71
CA TRP A 57 0.74 -11.47 0.17
C TRP A 57 1.87 -10.88 1.00
N ARG A 58 1.69 -9.63 1.40
CA ARG A 58 2.53 -8.92 2.36
C ARG A 58 1.66 -8.09 3.30
N MET A 59 2.25 -7.67 4.41
CA MET A 59 1.69 -6.64 5.26
C MET A 59 2.44 -5.33 5.03
N ASN A 60 1.71 -4.23 5.09
CA ASN A 60 2.28 -2.90 5.28
C ASN A 60 1.55 -2.22 6.44
N PHE A 61 2.17 -1.25 7.09
CA PHE A 61 1.51 -0.52 8.17
C PHE A 61 1.93 0.95 8.22
N PHE A 62 1.11 1.76 8.88
CA PHE A 62 1.31 3.19 9.08
C PHE A 62 0.70 3.61 10.42
N THR A 63 1.13 4.74 10.97
CA THR A 63 0.42 5.42 12.07
C THR A 63 -0.42 6.59 11.55
N TYR A 64 -1.61 6.76 12.11
CA TYR A 64 -2.52 7.87 11.83
C TYR A 64 -2.99 8.52 13.14
N ASP A 65 -3.40 9.78 13.05
CA ASP A 65 -3.99 10.54 14.18
C ASP A 65 -5.50 10.23 14.35
N ASP A 66 -6.15 9.59 13.37
CA ASP A 66 -7.57 9.25 13.40
C ASP A 66 -7.87 7.85 12.81
N TYR A 67 -9.11 7.38 12.95
CA TYR A 67 -9.56 6.04 12.55
C TYR A 67 -10.21 5.98 11.15
N MET A 68 -10.22 7.08 10.40
CA MET A 68 -10.85 7.12 9.09
C MET A 68 -10.15 6.18 8.11
N LEU A 69 -10.92 5.56 7.23
CA LEU A 69 -10.36 4.68 6.20
C LEU A 69 -10.02 5.46 4.91
N HIS A 70 -10.73 6.56 4.65
CA HIS A 70 -10.64 7.33 3.42
C HIS A 70 -9.70 8.54 3.57
N HIS A 71 -8.43 8.37 3.22
CA HIS A 71 -7.42 9.43 3.25
C HIS A 71 -6.82 9.72 1.85
N PRO A 72 -7.61 10.24 0.89
CA PRO A 72 -7.06 10.65 -0.39
C PRO A 72 -6.12 11.86 -0.19
N ARG A 73 -5.04 11.90 -0.96
CA ARG A 73 -4.13 13.05 -0.98
C ARG A 73 -3.55 13.19 -2.38
N VAL A 74 -3.51 14.42 -2.88
CA VAL A 74 -2.94 14.71 -4.18
C VAL A 74 -1.42 14.64 -4.08
N GLU A 75 -0.75 14.06 -5.08
CA GLU A 75 0.71 14.09 -5.15
C GLU A 75 1.25 15.53 -5.10
N GLY A 76 2.27 15.77 -4.26
CA GLY A 76 2.86 17.10 -4.05
C GLY A 76 2.24 17.88 -2.88
N ASP A 77 1.06 17.47 -2.38
CA ASP A 77 0.51 18.08 -1.17
C ASP A 77 1.36 17.73 0.05
N TRP A 78 1.49 18.71 0.94
CA TRP A 78 2.17 18.50 2.21
C TRP A 78 1.46 17.42 3.04
N ARG A 79 2.25 16.45 3.52
CA ARG A 79 1.78 15.42 4.44
C ARG A 79 2.09 15.84 5.87
N ARG A 80 1.04 16.16 6.62
CA ARG A 80 1.15 16.32 8.07
C ARG A 80 1.63 15.01 8.69
N GLN A 81 2.72 15.06 9.45
CA GLN A 81 3.17 13.92 10.24
C GLN A 81 2.25 13.76 11.45
N PRO A 82 1.84 12.52 11.79
CA PRO A 82 1.04 12.26 12.98
C PRO A 82 1.77 12.78 14.23
N THR A 83 1.04 13.47 15.11
CA THR A 83 1.65 14.18 16.26
C THR A 83 1.24 13.61 17.62
N GLY A 84 0.13 12.87 17.70
CA GLY A 84 -0.54 12.58 18.98
C GLY A 84 -0.72 11.11 19.37
N LYS A 85 -0.53 10.16 18.44
CA LYS A 85 -1.06 8.78 18.50
C LYS A 85 -2.61 8.75 18.38
N SER A 86 -3.32 7.68 18.00
CA SER A 86 -3.11 6.25 18.32
C SER A 86 -3.88 5.35 17.36
N TYR A 87 -3.65 5.42 16.05
CA TYR A 87 -4.17 4.36 15.17
C TYR A 87 -3.06 3.72 14.37
N VAL A 88 -3.00 2.39 14.42
CA VAL A 88 -2.17 1.60 13.52
C VAL A 88 -3.06 1.15 12.37
N ARG A 89 -2.76 1.66 11.18
CA ARG A 89 -3.39 1.25 9.94
C ARG A 89 -2.55 0.16 9.32
N CYS A 90 -3.08 -1.06 9.28
CA CYS A 90 -2.46 -2.21 8.64
C CYS A 90 -3.10 -2.46 7.28
N GLU A 91 -2.30 -2.86 6.30
CA GLU A 91 -2.74 -3.20 4.96
C GLU A 91 -2.25 -4.59 4.60
N ARG A 92 -3.16 -5.57 4.62
CA ARG A 92 -2.90 -6.89 4.05
C ARG A 92 -3.05 -6.78 2.55
N GLN A 93 -1.92 -6.76 1.89
CA GLN A 93 -1.79 -6.59 0.44
C GLN A 93 -1.64 -7.96 -0.20
N THR A 94 -2.53 -8.31 -1.12
CA THR A 94 -2.54 -9.61 -1.82
C THR A 94 -2.43 -9.39 -3.33
N LEU A 95 -1.56 -10.15 -3.97
CA LEU A 95 -1.39 -10.20 -5.42
C LEU A 95 -1.87 -11.56 -5.92
N LEU A 96 -2.86 -11.55 -6.80
CA LEU A 96 -3.48 -12.75 -7.37
C LEU A 96 -3.52 -12.62 -8.89
N ARG A 97 -3.10 -13.66 -9.61
CA ARG A 97 -3.29 -13.73 -11.07
C ARG A 97 -4.71 -14.22 -11.36
N LEU A 98 -5.49 -13.45 -12.12
CA LEU A 98 -6.81 -13.86 -12.57
C LEU A 98 -6.68 -14.91 -13.69
N PRO A 99 -7.33 -16.08 -13.58
CA PRO A 99 -7.10 -17.20 -14.50
C PRO A 99 -7.58 -16.96 -15.93
N GLN A 100 -8.64 -16.16 -16.13
CA GLN A 100 -9.20 -15.91 -17.47
C GLN A 100 -8.48 -14.77 -18.20
N THR A 101 -8.19 -13.67 -17.52
CA THR A 101 -7.62 -12.47 -18.15
C THR A 101 -6.11 -12.40 -18.07
N GLY A 102 -5.51 -13.15 -17.15
CA GLY A 102 -4.10 -13.01 -16.82
C GLY A 102 -3.75 -11.68 -16.15
N ALA A 103 -4.71 -10.84 -15.76
CA ALA A 103 -4.41 -9.62 -15.01
C ALA A 103 -3.93 -9.96 -13.58
N VAL A 104 -3.10 -9.10 -12.99
CA VAL A 104 -2.77 -9.20 -11.56
C VAL A 104 -3.73 -8.32 -10.78
N LEU A 105 -4.55 -8.94 -9.95
CA LEU A 105 -5.37 -8.24 -8.96
C LEU A 105 -4.50 -7.91 -7.75
N PHE A 106 -4.42 -6.62 -7.41
CA PHE A 106 -3.85 -6.13 -6.17
C PHE A 106 -4.97 -5.75 -5.20
N ALA A 107 -5.21 -6.60 -4.20
CA ALA A 107 -6.22 -6.37 -3.17
C ALA A 107 -5.56 -5.83 -1.90
N ILE A 108 -6.12 -4.77 -1.33
CA ILE A 108 -5.64 -4.15 -0.09
C ILE A 108 -6.77 -4.23 0.94
N HIS A 109 -6.62 -5.12 1.92
CA HIS A 109 -7.53 -5.15 3.07
C HIS A 109 -6.95 -4.26 4.17
N THR A 110 -7.62 -3.14 4.43
CA THR A 110 -7.24 -2.18 5.47
C THR A 110 -7.87 -2.53 6.81
N ILE A 111 -7.06 -2.60 7.85
CA ILE A 111 -7.47 -2.76 9.25
C ILE A 111 -6.96 -1.56 10.02
N VAL A 112 -7.78 -0.99 10.89
CA VAL A 112 -7.40 0.11 11.77
C VAL A 112 -7.56 -0.35 13.20
N VAL A 113 -6.48 -0.25 13.98
CA VAL A 113 -6.43 -0.67 15.39
C VAL A 113 -6.13 0.54 16.24
N ASP A 114 -6.92 0.76 17.29
CA ASP A 114 -6.60 1.73 18.33
C ASP A 114 -5.30 1.29 19.03
N ALA A 115 -4.27 2.12 18.99
CA ALA A 115 -2.97 1.80 19.56
C ALA A 115 -3.02 1.60 21.08
N ASN A 116 -4.06 2.07 21.77
CA ASN A 116 -4.28 1.78 23.19
C ASN A 116 -4.66 0.31 23.45
N GLN A 117 -5.07 -0.42 22.41
CA GLN A 117 -5.34 -1.86 22.46
C GLN A 117 -4.11 -2.72 22.14
N ILE A 118 -3.00 -2.09 21.75
CA ILE A 118 -1.74 -2.75 21.45
C ILE A 118 -0.86 -2.66 22.71
N SER A 119 -0.11 -3.73 23.01
CA SER A 119 0.82 -3.69 24.14
C SER A 119 1.85 -2.56 23.93
N PRO A 120 2.32 -1.89 25.01
CA PRO A 120 3.30 -0.82 24.88
C PRO A 120 4.57 -1.24 24.13
N ASP A 121 5.04 -2.47 24.33
CA ASP A 121 6.25 -3.02 23.71
C ASP A 121 6.03 -3.28 22.21
N ASP A 122 4.91 -3.91 21.82
CA ASP A 122 4.57 -4.13 20.41
C ASP A 122 4.38 -2.80 19.68
N TYR A 123 3.73 -1.83 20.32
CA TYR A 123 3.53 -0.51 19.73
C TYR A 123 4.86 0.25 19.56
N ALA A 124 5.78 0.13 20.53
CA ALA A 124 7.12 0.69 20.40
C ALA A 124 7.91 0.05 19.25
N ALA A 125 7.88 -1.28 19.13
CA ALA A 125 8.54 -2.01 18.04
C ALA A 125 7.97 -1.64 16.66
N LEU A 126 6.64 -1.50 16.54
CA LEU A 126 6.01 -1.02 15.31
C LEU A 126 6.48 0.39 14.95
N ARG A 127 6.58 1.30 15.93
CA ARG A 127 7.06 2.66 15.68
C ARG A 127 8.54 2.70 15.27
N GLU A 128 9.38 1.86 15.89
CA GLU A 128 10.79 1.75 15.53
C GLU A 128 10.98 1.22 14.11
N ALA A 129 10.21 0.20 13.72
CA ALA A 129 10.22 -0.36 12.36
C ALA A 129 9.62 0.60 11.31
N MET A 130 9.01 1.70 11.73
CA MET A 130 8.39 2.70 10.86
C MET A 130 9.40 3.79 10.47
N HIS A 131 10.58 3.39 10.02
CA HIS A 131 11.66 4.26 9.55
C HIS A 131 12.38 3.62 8.37
#